data_AF-A0A2M8B5J1-F1
#
_entry.id   AF-A0A2M8B5J1-F1
#
_cell.length_a   1.000
_cell.length_b   1.000
_cell.length_c   1.000
_cell.angle_alpha   90.00
_cell.angle_beta   90.00
_cell.angle_gamma   90.00
#
_symmetry.space_group_name_H-M   'P 1'
#
loop_
_entity.id
_entity.type
_entity.pdbx_description
1 polymer ?
#
loop_
_entity_poly.entity_id
_entity_poly.type
_entity_poly.pdbx_seq_one_letter_code
_entity_poly.pdbx_strand_id
1 'polypeptide(L)' 'SPQDGGHDGIALAVAHGRFRAMGASAMRGFVRADHVLYDLKHVLDAQESDLRL' A
#
# COMPACT_ATOMS: atom_id res chain seq x y z
N SER A 1 -11.75 0.92 -10.42
CA SER A 1 -10.56 0.28 -9.81
C SER A 1 -9.35 1.14 -10.11
N PRO A 2 -8.33 1.19 -9.25
CA PRO A 2 -7.08 1.87 -9.56
C PRO A 2 -6.42 1.27 -10.81
N GLN A 3 -5.65 2.10 -11.50
CA GLN A 3 -4.90 1.68 -12.68
C GLN A 3 -3.59 1.03 -12.26
N ASP A 4 -3.22 -0.08 -12.90
CA ASP A 4 -1.95 -0.75 -12.65
C ASP A 4 -0.78 0.16 -13.06
N GLY A 5 0.24 0.25 -12.22
CA GLY A 5 1.44 1.07 -12.47
C GLY A 5 1.19 2.57 -12.66
N GLY A 6 -0.01 3.07 -12.36
CA GLY A 6 -0.40 4.43 -12.71
C GLY A 6 -0.35 5.43 -11.56
N HIS A 7 0.23 5.04 -10.43
CA HIS A 7 0.36 5.86 -9.23
C HIS A 7 1.82 5.92 -8.77
N ASP A 8 2.22 7.04 -8.17
CA ASP A 8 3.58 7.21 -7.62
C ASP A 8 3.69 6.77 -6.16
N GLY A 9 2.56 6.42 -5.52
CA GLY A 9 2.55 5.94 -4.16
C GLY A 9 1.16 5.63 -3.63
N ILE A 10 1.12 5.06 -2.43
CA ILE A 10 -0.08 4.66 -1.70
C ILE A 10 0.06 5.11 -0.25
N ALA A 11 -1.01 5.69 0.29
CA ALA A 11 -1.14 5.98 1.71
C ALA A 11 -2.33 5.21 2.31
N LEU A 12 -2.07 4.30 3.25
CA LEU A 12 -3.11 3.61 4.02
C LEU A 12 -3.51 4.45 5.22
N ALA A 13 -4.54 5.29 5.03
CA ALA A 13 -5.05 6.18 6.07
C ALA A 13 -6.14 5.56 6.95
N VAL A 14 -6.71 4.40 6.56
CA VAL A 14 -7.78 3.71 7.30
C VAL A 14 -7.56 2.21 7.29
N ALA A 15 -7.73 1.55 8.45
CA ALA A 15 -7.52 0.11 8.63
C ALA A 15 -8.71 -0.76 8.18
N HIS A 16 -9.18 -0.57 6.94
CA HIS A 16 -10.25 -1.44 6.42
C HIS A 16 -9.75 -2.86 6.16
N GLY A 17 -10.54 -3.86 6.56
CA GLY A 17 -10.19 -5.28 6.38
C GLY A 17 -9.93 -5.69 4.93
N ARG A 18 -10.54 -4.98 3.95
CA ARG A 18 -10.26 -5.20 2.53
C ARG A 18 -8.80 -4.92 2.15
N PHE A 19 -8.17 -3.93 2.77
CA PHE A 19 -6.76 -3.61 2.50
C PHE A 19 -5.84 -4.67 3.12
N ARG A 20 -6.17 -5.16 4.31
CA ARG A 20 -5.46 -6.29 4.92
C ARG A 20 -5.56 -7.55 4.06
N ALA A 21 -6.75 -7.85 3.53
CA ALA A 21 -6.97 -9.00 2.67
C ALA A 21 -6.28 -8.87 1.30
N MET A 22 -6.11 -7.64 0.79
CA MET A 22 -5.40 -7.36 -0.45
C MET A 22 -3.89 -7.57 -0.30
N GLY A 23 -3.31 -7.14 0.81
CA GLY A 23 -1.88 -7.26 1.09
C GLY A 23 -0.99 -6.34 0.23
N ALA A 24 0.28 -6.24 0.62
CA ALA A 24 1.20 -5.28 0.00
C ALA A 24 1.55 -5.63 -1.46
N SER A 25 1.65 -6.91 -1.80
CA SER A 25 2.00 -7.32 -3.18
C SER A 25 0.96 -6.86 -4.21
N ALA A 26 -0.33 -6.97 -3.91
CA ALA A 26 -1.37 -6.51 -4.82
C ALA A 26 -1.42 -4.98 -4.87
N MET A 27 -1.20 -4.30 -3.74
CA MET A 27 -1.09 -2.84 -3.69
C MET A 27 0.07 -2.32 -4.55
N ARG A 28 1.23 -2.99 -4.50
CA ARG A 28 2.39 -2.66 -5.33
C ARG A 28 2.13 -2.79 -6.84
N GLY A 29 1.10 -3.54 -7.25
CA GLY A 29 0.68 -3.59 -8.65
C GLY A 29 0.11 -2.27 -9.18
N PHE A 30 -0.40 -1.40 -8.30
CA PHE A 30 -1.00 -0.13 -8.70
C PHE A 30 0.02 1.01 -8.86
N VAL A 31 1.26 0.81 -8.42
CA VAL A 31 2.29 1.85 -8.38
C VAL A 31 3.43 1.57 -9.36
N ARG A 32 4.16 2.63 -9.72
CA ARG A 32 5.38 2.53 -10.53
C ARG A 32 6.50 1.83 -9.76
N ALA A 33 7.57 1.45 -10.48
CA ALA A 33 8.72 0.79 -9.85
C ALA A 33 9.33 1.63 -8.73
N ASP A 34 9.53 2.93 -8.97
CA ASP A 34 9.86 3.92 -7.95
C ASP A 34 8.56 4.42 -7.32
N HIS A 35 8.33 4.10 -6.04
CA HIS A 35 7.11 4.41 -5.32
C HIS A 35 7.32 4.43 -3.81
N VAL A 36 6.30 4.91 -3.10
CA VAL A 36 6.20 4.79 -1.64
C VAL A 36 4.85 4.18 -1.24
N LEU A 37 4.88 3.10 -0.44
CA LEU A 37 3.75 2.53 0.28
C LEU A 37 3.85 2.90 1.76
N TYR A 38 3.10 3.94 2.15
CA TYR A 38 3.05 4.45 3.51
C TYR A 38 1.84 3.88 4.26
N ASP A 39 2.11 3.10 5.31
CA ASP A 39 1.08 2.54 6.19
C ASP A 39 0.98 3.31 7.51
N LEU A 40 0.01 4.22 7.58
CA LEU A 40 -0.24 5.06 8.76
C LEU A 40 -1.05 4.33 9.84
N LYS A 41 -1.61 3.16 9.51
CA LYS A 41 -2.59 2.47 10.36
C LYS A 41 -2.16 1.06 10.75
N HIS A 42 -0.92 0.68 10.46
CA HIS A 42 -0.37 -0.66 10.71
C HIS A 42 -1.26 -1.77 10.15
N VAL A 43 -1.76 -1.59 8.92
CA VAL A 43 -2.57 -2.58 8.21
C VAL A 43 -1.73 -3.77 7.75
N LEU A 44 -0.48 -3.50 7.34
CA LEU A 44 0.46 -4.45 6.74
C LEU A 44 1.55 -4.86 7.74
N ASP A 45 2.22 -6.00 7.51
CA ASP A 45 3.33 -6.44 8.37
C ASP A 45 4.52 -5.49 8.25
N ALA A 46 5.25 -5.23 9.34
CA ALA A 46 6.26 -4.18 9.45
C ALA A 46 7.18 -4.04 8.21
N GLN A 47 7.64 -5.16 7.66
CA GLN A 47 8.56 -5.24 6.52
C GLN A 47 7.92 -4.95 5.15
N GLU A 48 6.59 -4.92 5.08
CA GLU A 48 5.84 -4.72 3.85
C GLU A 48 5.57 -3.25 3.51
N SER A 49 5.83 -2.31 4.42
CA SER A 49 5.63 -0.87 4.17
C SER A 49 6.95 -0.14 4.17
N ASP A 50 7.05 0.86 3.30
CA ASP A 50 8.27 1.64 3.12
C ASP A 50 8.38 2.71 4.21
N LEU A 51 7.22 3.26 4.63
CA LEU A 51 7.10 4.20 5.74
C LEU A 51 5.95 3.78 6.67
N ARG A 52 6.08 4.14 7.96
CA ARG A 52 5.11 3.85 9.02
C ARG A 52 5.10 4.97 10.05
N LEU A 53 3.95 5.17 10.69
CA LEU A 53 3.76 6.03 11.86
C LEU A 53 3.05 5.25 12.94
#